data_AF-C6XL22-F1
#
_entry.id   AF-C6XL22-F1
#
_cell.length_a   1.000
_cell.length_b   1.000
_cell.length_c   1.000
_cell.angle_alpha   90.00
_cell.angle_beta   90.00
_cell.angle_gamma   90.00
#
_symmetry.space_group_name_H-M   'P 1'
#
loop_
_entity.id
_entity.type
_entity.pdbx_description
1 polymer ?
#
loop_
_entity_poly.entity_id
_entity_poly.type
_entity_poly.pdbx_seq_one_letter_code
_entity_poly.pdbx_strand_id
1 'polypeptide(L)'
;MNSSDFDFVSGLLHRRAGIQLTTDKTYLLESRLAPLARKEGLASIEDLLQVVRSRRDERLIAQIVDVMTTNETFFFRDKTPFELMKDVALPGLAAQQKPRIRIWCAACSTGQEPYSLAMMLEDNPALTRGVPVEIVATDISPRVLEKAKTGLYSQFEVQRGLPIQMMMKHFKQKDDLWQISDKIRSMVTFREHNLMEQPTMFGKFDVVFIRNVLIYFDQPTKTQVLERVATVMNPQGYLLLGAAETVIGVTKKFQAMKERRGLYQFSSDGNANGGIRAA
;
A
#
# COMPACT_ATOMS: atom_id res chain seq x y z
N MET A 1 27.55 12.74 -5.19
CA MET A 1 26.59 13.52 -4.38
C MET A 1 27.28 14.12 -3.14
N ASN A 2 27.08 15.41 -2.82
CA ASN A 2 27.58 16.00 -1.56
C ASN A 2 26.52 15.93 -0.43
N SER A 3 26.91 16.27 0.81
CA SER A 3 26.01 16.23 1.98
C SER A 3 24.80 17.18 1.84
N SER A 4 24.99 18.37 1.26
CA SER A 4 23.90 19.35 1.10
C SER A 4 22.83 18.88 0.11
N ASP A 5 23.24 18.15 -0.94
CA ASP A 5 22.34 17.52 -1.89
C ASP A 5 21.56 16.38 -1.25
N PHE A 6 22.23 15.55 -0.44
CA PHE A 6 21.58 14.50 0.34
C PHE A 6 20.53 15.09 1.28
N ASP A 7 20.89 16.10 2.08
CA ASP A 7 19.98 16.71 3.06
C ASP A 7 18.78 17.36 2.39
N PHE A 8 19.00 18.00 1.24
CA PHE A 8 17.93 18.58 0.44
C PHE A 8 16.93 17.52 -0.04
N VAL A 9 17.41 16.43 -0.66
CA VAL A 9 16.53 15.38 -1.17
C VAL A 9 15.87 14.62 -0.03
N SER A 10 16.60 14.29 1.04
CA SER A 10 16.04 13.63 2.23
C SER A 10 14.90 14.46 2.83
N GLY A 11 15.13 15.77 3.03
CA GLY A 11 14.09 16.68 3.52
C GLY A 11 12.91 16.84 2.55
N LEU A 12 13.16 16.80 1.24
CA LEU A 12 12.11 16.84 0.22
C LEU A 12 11.23 15.59 0.27
N LEU A 13 11.83 14.40 0.30
CA LEU A 13 11.15 13.11 0.37
C LEU A 13 10.35 12.96 1.66
N HIS A 14 10.91 13.38 2.79
CA HIS A 14 10.22 13.38 4.08
C HIS A 14 8.98 14.27 4.05
N ARG A 15 9.12 15.53 3.60
CA ARG A 15 7.98 16.46 3.52
C ARG A 15 6.90 16.01 2.56
N ARG A 16 7.27 15.43 1.42
CA ARG A 16 6.31 15.09 0.35
C ARG A 16 5.69 13.72 0.49
N ALA A 17 6.40 12.74 1.02
CA ALA A 17 5.96 11.36 1.04
C ALA A 17 6.16 10.67 2.40
N GLY A 18 6.68 11.38 3.41
CA GLY A 18 7.00 10.80 4.71
C GLY A 18 8.24 9.91 4.72
N ILE A 19 8.89 9.72 3.56
CA ILE A 19 10.00 8.79 3.39
C ILE A 19 11.23 9.31 4.14
N GLN A 20 11.69 8.54 5.12
CA GLN A 20 12.93 8.76 5.84
C GLN A 20 14.09 8.11 5.08
N LEU A 21 14.99 8.93 4.56
CA LEU A 21 16.23 8.47 3.94
C LEU A 21 17.39 8.60 4.94
N THR A 22 18.11 7.50 5.14
CA THR A 22 19.30 7.41 5.99
C THR A 22 20.57 7.49 5.14
N THR A 23 21.68 7.93 5.73
CA THR A 23 22.93 8.23 5.00
C THR A 23 23.56 6.98 4.35
N ASP A 24 23.37 5.80 4.94
CA ASP A 24 23.75 4.50 4.38
C ASP A 24 23.03 4.17 3.05
N LYS A 25 21.94 4.88 2.74
CA LYS A 25 21.15 4.72 1.51
C LYS A 25 21.43 5.78 0.46
N THR A 26 22.51 6.56 0.60
CA THR A 26 22.89 7.60 -0.39
C THR A 26 23.04 7.04 -1.81
N TYR A 27 23.50 5.79 -1.97
CA TYR A 27 23.61 5.12 -3.28
C TYR A 27 22.27 5.00 -4.03
N LEU A 28 21.13 5.02 -3.32
CA LEU A 28 19.80 5.00 -3.95
C LEU A 28 19.54 6.28 -4.72
N LEU A 29 20.02 7.43 -4.22
CA LEU A 29 19.87 8.71 -4.92
C LEU A 29 20.59 8.66 -6.26
N GLU A 30 21.83 8.18 -6.28
CA GLU A 30 22.61 8.11 -7.52
C GLU A 30 21.98 7.16 -8.52
N SER A 31 21.64 5.94 -8.09
CA SER A 31 21.06 4.92 -8.99
C SER A 31 19.67 5.28 -9.52
N ARG A 32 18.86 6.05 -8.78
CA ARG A 32 17.47 6.37 -9.16
C ARG A 32 17.29 7.76 -9.77
N LEU A 33 18.09 8.74 -9.37
CA LEU A 33 18.01 10.09 -9.91
C LEU A 33 18.81 10.26 -11.20
N ALA A 34 19.90 9.51 -11.43
CA ALA A 34 20.66 9.61 -12.69
C ALA A 34 19.82 9.25 -13.93
N PRO A 35 19.01 8.18 -13.96
CA PRO A 35 18.08 7.94 -15.07
C PRO A 35 17.05 9.06 -15.26
N LEU A 36 16.57 9.67 -14.17
CA LEU A 36 15.63 10.77 -14.22
C LEU A 36 16.27 12.03 -14.82
N ALA A 37 17.47 12.40 -14.38
CA ALA A 37 18.22 13.53 -14.96
C ALA A 37 18.40 13.38 -16.47
N ARG A 38 18.82 12.19 -16.94
CA ARG A 38 18.95 11.90 -18.37
C ARG A 38 17.61 12.02 -19.13
N LYS A 39 16.52 11.50 -18.54
CA LYS A 39 15.17 11.59 -19.13
C LYS A 39 14.72 13.04 -19.30
N GLU A 40 15.10 13.91 -18.37
CA GLU A 40 14.77 15.34 -18.36
C GLU A 40 15.78 16.18 -19.17
N GLY A 41 16.74 15.55 -19.87
CA GLY A 41 17.72 16.22 -20.72
C GLY A 41 18.81 16.97 -19.93
N LEU A 42 19.03 16.61 -18.66
CA LEU A 42 20.02 17.22 -17.78
C LEU A 42 21.31 16.39 -17.75
N ALA A 43 22.45 17.06 -17.64
CA ALA A 43 23.76 16.41 -17.72
C ALA A 43 24.14 15.68 -16.42
N SER A 44 23.57 16.09 -15.28
CA SER A 44 23.93 15.56 -13.96
C SER A 44 22.77 15.57 -12.97
N ILE A 45 22.93 14.88 -11.83
CA ILE A 45 21.98 14.96 -10.72
C ILE A 45 22.05 16.34 -10.07
N GLU A 46 23.22 16.95 -10.04
CA GLU A 46 23.45 18.30 -9.54
C GLU A 46 22.58 19.31 -10.31
N ASP A 47 22.54 19.21 -11.65
CA ASP A 47 21.67 20.05 -12.50
C ASP A 47 20.19 19.80 -12.20
N LEU A 48 19.79 18.54 -12.02
CA LEU A 48 18.43 18.15 -11.63
C LEU A 48 18.03 18.83 -10.31
N LEU A 49 18.89 18.76 -9.29
CA LEU A 49 18.61 19.37 -7.99
C LEU A 49 18.62 20.90 -8.04
N GLN A 50 19.46 21.51 -8.87
CA GLN A 50 19.47 22.95 -9.08
C GLN A 50 18.16 23.44 -9.69
N VAL A 51 17.60 22.73 -10.67
CA VAL A 51 16.29 23.04 -11.25
C VAL A 51 15.19 23.00 -10.18
N VAL A 52 15.18 21.95 -9.35
CA VAL A 52 14.18 21.80 -8.28
C VAL A 52 14.30 22.91 -7.23
N ARG A 53 15.52 23.27 -6.82
CA ARG A 53 15.77 24.33 -5.83
C ARG A 53 15.33 25.71 -6.33
N SER A 54 15.65 26.03 -7.57
CA SER A 54 15.44 27.36 -8.15
C SER A 54 14.00 27.60 -8.61
N ARG A 55 13.40 26.62 -9.28
CA ARG A 55 12.09 26.78 -9.92
C ARG A 55 10.94 26.20 -9.11
N ARG A 56 11.24 25.36 -8.11
CA ARG A 56 10.23 24.56 -7.38
C ARG A 56 9.30 23.82 -8.35
N ASP A 57 9.87 23.26 -9.42
CA ASP A 57 9.11 22.54 -10.45
C ASP A 57 8.39 21.34 -9.82
N GLU A 58 7.08 21.48 -9.66
CA GLU A 58 6.24 20.50 -8.97
C GLU A 58 6.20 19.16 -9.70
N ARG A 59 6.23 19.17 -11.03
CA ARG A 59 6.27 17.95 -11.85
C ARG A 59 7.55 17.18 -11.60
N LEU A 60 8.68 17.88 -11.54
CA LEU A 60 9.98 17.27 -11.30
C LEU A 60 10.09 16.73 -9.87
N ILE A 61 9.53 17.45 -8.88
CA ILE A 61 9.46 16.97 -7.49
C ILE A 61 8.64 15.68 -7.41
N ALA A 62 7.47 15.62 -8.06
CA ALA A 62 6.65 14.42 -8.09
C ALA A 62 7.38 13.23 -8.73
N GLN A 63 8.13 13.45 -9.82
CA GLN A 63 8.96 12.42 -10.43
C GLN A 63 10.10 11.94 -9.52
N ILE A 64 10.74 12.86 -8.78
CA ILE A 64 11.77 12.49 -7.79
C ILE A 64 11.17 11.60 -6.71
N VAL A 65 10.00 11.97 -6.18
CA VAL A 65 9.29 11.14 -5.20
C VAL A 65 8.98 9.76 -5.79
N ASP A 66 8.43 9.70 -7.00
CA ASP A 66 8.08 8.45 -7.70
C ASP A 66 9.29 7.51 -7.84
N VAL A 67 10.43 8.00 -8.34
CA VAL A 67 11.61 7.13 -8.53
C VAL A 67 12.28 6.74 -7.21
N MET A 68 12.11 7.54 -6.16
CA MET A 68 12.65 7.25 -4.82
C MET A 68 11.77 6.30 -3.99
N THR A 69 10.55 6.00 -4.43
CA THR A 69 9.73 4.94 -3.80
C THR A 69 10.37 3.56 -3.97
N THR A 70 10.26 2.70 -2.95
CA THR A 70 10.74 1.31 -3.03
C THR A 70 9.54 0.38 -3.12
N ASN A 71 9.41 -0.29 -4.27
CA ASN A 71 8.16 -0.93 -4.70
C ASN A 71 8.27 -2.46 -4.76
N GLU A 72 9.02 -3.07 -3.85
CA GLU A 72 9.11 -4.53 -3.82
C GLU A 72 7.80 -5.16 -3.34
N THR A 73 7.19 -6.01 -4.18
CA THR A 73 5.97 -6.75 -3.87
C THR A 73 5.93 -8.05 -4.68
N PHE A 74 5.11 -9.00 -4.25
CA PHE A 74 4.88 -10.26 -4.95
C PHE A 74 3.54 -10.86 -4.53
N PHE A 75 3.01 -11.77 -5.36
CA PHE A 75 1.71 -12.38 -5.10
C PHE A 75 1.76 -13.18 -3.80
N PHE A 76 0.72 -13.04 -2.98
CA PHE A 76 0.59 -13.70 -1.69
C PHE A 76 1.80 -13.49 -0.77
N ARG A 77 2.39 -12.27 -0.81
CA ARG A 77 3.52 -11.89 0.04
C ARG A 77 3.19 -12.08 1.51
N ASP A 78 3.99 -12.90 2.18
CA ASP A 78 3.75 -13.44 3.52
C ASP A 78 2.39 -14.15 3.58
N LYS A 79 2.38 -15.48 3.78
CA LYS A 79 1.12 -16.26 3.75
C LYS A 79 0.12 -15.82 4.82
N THR A 80 0.62 -15.45 6.00
CA THR A 80 -0.17 -15.19 7.21
C THR A 80 -1.26 -14.11 7.02
N PRO A 81 -1.02 -12.92 6.42
CA PRO A 81 -2.08 -11.96 6.12
C PRO A 81 -3.27 -12.52 5.33
N PHE A 82 -3.01 -13.37 4.34
CA PHE A 82 -4.06 -13.96 3.51
C PHE A 82 -4.79 -15.10 4.24
N GLU A 83 -4.08 -15.87 5.06
CA GLU A 83 -4.68 -16.86 5.98
C GLU A 83 -5.59 -16.15 7.01
N LEU A 84 -5.14 -15.05 7.61
CA LEU A 84 -5.95 -14.25 8.53
C LEU A 84 -7.19 -13.66 7.87
N MET A 85 -7.08 -13.23 6.61
CA MET A 85 -8.24 -12.80 5.84
C MET A 85 -9.25 -13.92 5.62
N LYS A 86 -8.75 -15.09 5.19
CA LYS A 86 -9.56 -16.26 4.88
C LYS A 86 -10.23 -16.84 6.12
N ASP A 87 -9.49 -16.99 7.21
CA ASP A 87 -9.90 -17.78 8.36
C ASP A 87 -10.55 -16.93 9.46
N VAL A 88 -10.33 -15.60 9.45
CA VAL A 88 -10.80 -14.70 10.51
C VAL A 88 -11.60 -13.52 9.95
N ALA A 89 -10.97 -12.65 9.16
CA ALA A 89 -11.55 -11.35 8.86
C ALA A 89 -12.80 -11.45 7.96
N LEU A 90 -12.71 -12.16 6.83
CA LEU A 90 -13.85 -12.30 5.90
C LEU A 90 -15.04 -13.05 6.52
N PRO A 91 -14.86 -14.23 7.16
CA PRO A 91 -15.97 -14.90 7.81
C PRO A 91 -16.60 -14.08 8.93
N GLY A 92 -15.78 -13.38 9.74
CA GLY A 92 -16.24 -12.53 10.83
C GLY A 92 -17.06 -11.33 10.34
N LEU A 93 -16.63 -10.68 9.25
CA LEU A 93 -17.34 -9.57 8.64
C LEU A 93 -18.62 -10.01 7.91
N ALA A 94 -18.58 -11.16 7.21
CA ALA A 94 -19.73 -11.72 6.52
C ALA A 94 -20.86 -12.11 7.50
N ALA A 95 -20.50 -12.60 8.70
CA ALA A 95 -21.47 -12.93 9.75
C ALA A 95 -22.27 -11.71 10.25
N GLN A 96 -21.76 -10.49 10.05
CA GLN A 96 -22.44 -9.24 10.44
C GLN A 96 -23.56 -8.84 9.46
N GLN A 97 -23.77 -9.59 8.37
CA GLN A 97 -24.81 -9.32 7.35
C GLN A 97 -24.76 -7.88 6.79
N LYS A 98 -23.54 -7.38 6.60
CA LYS A 98 -23.30 -6.05 6.01
C LYS A 98 -23.75 -6.00 4.56
N PRO A 99 -24.15 -4.82 4.04
CA PRO A 99 -24.50 -4.66 2.64
C PRO A 99 -23.31 -4.87 1.69
N ARG A 100 -22.08 -4.62 2.17
CA ARG A 100 -20.81 -4.88 1.48
C ARG A 100 -19.66 -4.92 2.48
N ILE A 101 -18.58 -5.60 2.11
CA ILE A 101 -17.27 -5.55 2.78
C ILE A 101 -16.34 -4.69 1.94
N ARG A 102 -15.71 -3.67 2.53
CA ARG A 102 -14.76 -2.81 1.83
C ARG A 102 -13.34 -3.03 2.35
N ILE A 103 -12.43 -3.33 1.43
CA ILE A 103 -11.01 -3.57 1.71
C ILE A 103 -10.19 -2.45 1.08
N TRP A 104 -9.26 -1.87 1.83
CA TRP A 104 -8.27 -0.92 1.32
C TRP A 104 -6.87 -1.52 1.35
N CYS A 105 -6.21 -1.63 0.19
CA CYS A 105 -4.79 -1.89 0.08
C CYS A 105 -4.03 -0.57 -0.07
N ALA A 106 -3.53 -0.05 1.04
CA ALA A 106 -2.70 1.15 1.12
C ALA A 106 -1.23 0.82 0.80
N ALA A 107 -0.67 1.50 -0.21
CA ALA A 107 0.64 1.23 -0.82
C ALA A 107 0.69 -0.10 -1.59
N CYS A 108 -0.23 -0.25 -2.55
CA CYS A 108 -0.41 -1.48 -3.31
C CYS A 108 0.69 -1.80 -4.32
N SER A 109 1.64 -0.89 -4.56
CA SER A 109 2.73 -1.02 -5.52
C SER A 109 2.19 -1.45 -6.90
N THR A 110 2.79 -2.48 -7.51
CA THR A 110 2.41 -2.98 -8.84
C THR A 110 1.19 -3.90 -8.82
N GLY A 111 0.38 -3.91 -7.75
CA GLY A 111 -0.95 -4.50 -7.71
C GLY A 111 -1.03 -5.97 -7.27
N GLN A 112 0.08 -6.62 -6.93
CA GLN A 112 0.09 -8.03 -6.56
C GLN A 112 -0.73 -8.32 -5.29
N GLU A 113 -0.68 -7.44 -4.28
CA GLU A 113 -1.47 -7.61 -3.04
C GLU A 113 -2.99 -7.56 -3.27
N PRO A 114 -3.57 -6.51 -3.89
CA PRO A 114 -5.01 -6.48 -4.14
C PRO A 114 -5.46 -7.58 -5.12
N TYR A 115 -4.62 -7.97 -6.09
CA TYR A 115 -4.94 -9.10 -6.95
C TYR A 115 -4.87 -10.46 -6.26
N SER A 116 -3.99 -10.65 -5.28
CA SER A 116 -4.01 -11.83 -4.42
C SER A 116 -5.31 -11.93 -3.62
N LEU A 117 -5.82 -10.82 -3.10
CA LEU A 117 -7.14 -10.77 -2.45
C LEU A 117 -8.26 -11.09 -3.43
N ALA A 118 -8.24 -10.50 -4.63
CA ALA A 118 -9.26 -10.73 -5.64
C ALA A 118 -9.28 -12.21 -6.10
N MET A 119 -8.12 -12.81 -6.36
CA MET A 119 -8.01 -14.25 -6.69
C MET A 119 -8.52 -15.12 -5.54
N MET A 120 -8.18 -14.80 -4.30
CA MET A 120 -8.65 -15.52 -3.12
C MET A 120 -10.18 -15.49 -3.00
N LEU A 121 -10.80 -14.32 -3.21
CA LEU A 121 -12.26 -14.16 -3.17
C LEU A 121 -12.95 -14.93 -4.30
N GLU A 122 -12.41 -14.85 -5.52
CA GLU A 122 -12.91 -15.58 -6.68
C GLU A 122 -12.83 -17.11 -6.48
N ASP A 123 -11.73 -17.59 -5.90
CA ASP A 123 -11.53 -19.02 -5.67
C ASP A 123 -12.33 -19.55 -4.47
N ASN A 124 -12.80 -18.67 -3.58
CA ASN A 124 -13.46 -19.05 -2.33
C ASN A 124 -14.72 -18.18 -2.07
N PRO A 125 -15.75 -18.22 -2.94
CA PRO A 125 -16.92 -17.34 -2.83
C PRO A 125 -17.73 -17.56 -1.53
N ALA A 126 -17.60 -18.74 -0.91
CA ALA A 126 -18.26 -19.05 0.36
C ALA A 126 -17.73 -18.21 1.54
N LEU A 127 -16.52 -17.65 1.46
CA LEU A 127 -15.92 -16.84 2.55
C LEU A 127 -16.76 -15.62 2.92
N THR A 128 -17.48 -15.05 1.94
CA THR A 128 -18.25 -13.83 2.14
C THR A 128 -19.73 -14.11 2.36
N ARG A 129 -20.18 -15.37 2.28
CA ARG A 129 -21.60 -15.77 2.36
C ARG A 129 -22.51 -14.96 1.43
N GLY A 130 -22.01 -14.59 0.26
CA GLY A 130 -22.73 -13.78 -0.73
C GLY A 130 -22.67 -12.27 -0.49
N VAL A 131 -22.03 -11.79 0.59
CA VAL A 131 -21.81 -10.36 0.81
C VAL A 131 -20.83 -9.84 -0.27
N PRO A 132 -21.19 -8.79 -1.02
CA PRO A 132 -20.31 -8.18 -2.01
C PRO A 132 -19.03 -7.62 -1.37
N VAL A 133 -17.90 -7.72 -2.09
CA VAL A 133 -16.61 -7.17 -1.64
C VAL A 133 -16.10 -6.14 -2.63
N GLU A 134 -15.66 -5.00 -2.11
CA GLU A 134 -15.02 -3.92 -2.88
C GLU A 134 -13.56 -3.81 -2.43
N ILE A 135 -12.62 -3.88 -3.38
CA ILE A 135 -11.20 -3.67 -3.13
C ILE A 135 -10.79 -2.32 -3.71
N VAL A 136 -10.37 -1.40 -2.85
CA VAL A 136 -9.73 -0.14 -3.24
C VAL A 136 -8.24 -0.30 -3.01
N ALA A 137 -7.43 -0.04 -4.02
CA ALA A 137 -5.98 -0.15 -3.95
C ALA A 137 -5.36 1.20 -4.28
N THR A 138 -4.46 1.67 -3.42
CA THR A 138 -3.85 2.99 -3.59
C THR A 138 -2.34 2.96 -3.51
N ASP A 139 -1.70 3.85 -4.25
CA ASP A 139 -0.25 4.08 -4.16
C ASP A 139 0.06 5.55 -4.45
N ILE A 140 1.21 6.02 -3.97
CA ILE A 140 1.70 7.37 -4.28
C ILE A 140 2.34 7.41 -5.67
N SER A 141 2.80 6.27 -6.19
CA SER A 141 3.49 6.19 -7.48
C SER A 141 2.50 5.96 -8.63
N PRO A 142 2.29 6.93 -9.54
CA PRO A 142 1.46 6.72 -10.71
C PRO A 142 2.02 5.61 -11.61
N ARG A 143 3.35 5.48 -11.67
CA ARG A 143 4.05 4.48 -12.49
C ARG A 143 3.69 3.05 -12.12
N VAL A 144 3.67 2.72 -10.83
CA VAL A 144 3.31 1.36 -10.39
C VAL A 144 1.81 1.11 -10.50
N LEU A 145 0.98 2.14 -10.32
CA LEU A 145 -0.46 2.05 -10.53
C LEU A 145 -0.81 1.78 -11.99
N GLU A 146 -0.13 2.40 -12.95
CA GLU A 146 -0.35 2.08 -14.37
C GLU A 146 0.00 0.62 -14.66
N LYS A 147 1.12 0.11 -14.14
CA LYS A 147 1.46 -1.32 -14.25
C LYS A 147 0.35 -2.19 -13.63
N ALA A 148 -0.09 -1.87 -12.42
CA ALA A 148 -1.16 -2.60 -11.73
C ALA A 148 -2.46 -2.64 -12.55
N LYS A 149 -2.88 -1.51 -13.12
CA LYS A 149 -4.08 -1.41 -13.97
C LYS A 149 -3.96 -2.24 -15.26
N THR A 150 -2.78 -2.25 -15.90
CA THR A 150 -2.56 -3.11 -17.09
C THR A 150 -2.62 -4.60 -16.72
N GLY A 151 -2.22 -4.94 -15.49
CA GLY A 151 -2.17 -6.30 -14.99
C GLY A 151 -1.18 -7.19 -15.73
N LEU A 152 -0.15 -6.60 -16.35
CA LEU A 152 0.91 -7.29 -17.08
C LEU A 152 2.13 -7.51 -16.20
N TYR A 153 2.56 -8.77 -16.10
CA TYR A 153 3.64 -9.20 -15.24
C TYR A 153 4.60 -10.12 -15.99
N SER A 154 5.88 -10.04 -15.67
CA SER A 154 6.88 -10.97 -16.21
C SER A 154 6.68 -12.39 -15.65
N GLN A 155 7.27 -13.39 -16.33
CA GLN A 155 7.34 -14.77 -15.84
C GLN A 155 7.84 -14.86 -14.39
N PHE A 156 8.91 -14.12 -14.07
CA PHE A 156 9.48 -14.09 -12.73
C PHE A 156 8.49 -13.58 -11.69
N GLU A 157 7.76 -12.50 -12.00
CA GLU A 157 6.79 -11.90 -11.08
C GLU A 157 5.60 -12.82 -10.81
N VAL A 158 5.05 -13.49 -11.84
CA VAL A 158 3.94 -14.43 -11.65
C VAL A 158 4.38 -15.70 -10.93
N GLN A 159 5.62 -16.16 -11.08
CA GLN A 159 6.11 -17.34 -10.37
C GLN A 159 6.50 -17.05 -8.91
N ARG A 160 6.70 -15.77 -8.55
CA ARG A 160 7.06 -15.37 -7.19
C ARG A 160 5.82 -15.35 -6.28
N GLY A 161 5.60 -16.45 -5.59
CA GLY A 161 4.57 -16.59 -4.54
C GLY A 161 3.20 -17.07 -5.01
N LEU A 162 2.96 -17.15 -6.33
CA LEU A 162 1.71 -17.69 -6.89
C LEU A 162 1.85 -19.19 -7.19
N PRO A 163 0.96 -20.05 -6.68
CA PRO A 163 0.89 -21.45 -7.11
C PRO A 163 0.58 -21.57 -8.61
N ILE A 164 1.22 -22.51 -9.30
CA ILE A 164 1.07 -22.68 -10.75
C ILE A 164 -0.40 -22.88 -11.20
N GLN A 165 -1.20 -23.58 -10.39
CA GLN A 165 -2.62 -23.79 -10.66
C GLN A 165 -3.41 -22.47 -10.66
N MET A 166 -3.11 -21.56 -9.73
CA MET A 166 -3.72 -20.23 -9.70
C MET A 166 -3.25 -19.37 -10.87
N MET A 167 -1.97 -19.42 -11.22
CA MET A 167 -1.42 -18.75 -12.39
C MET A 167 -2.16 -19.16 -13.66
N MET A 168 -2.28 -20.46 -13.92
CA MET A 168 -2.97 -20.99 -15.11
C MET A 168 -4.47 -20.67 -15.12
N LYS A 169 -5.08 -20.53 -13.95
CA LYS A 169 -6.51 -20.20 -13.82
C LYS A 169 -6.79 -18.71 -14.07
N HIS A 170 -5.96 -17.83 -13.52
CA HIS A 170 -6.24 -16.40 -13.42
C HIS A 170 -5.46 -15.54 -14.41
N PHE A 171 -4.45 -16.08 -15.08
CA PHE A 171 -3.62 -15.37 -16.05
C PHE A 171 -3.72 -15.99 -17.44
N LYS A 172 -3.46 -15.15 -18.45
CA LYS A 172 -3.24 -15.59 -19.83
C LYS A 172 -1.90 -15.06 -20.29
N GLN A 173 -1.16 -15.88 -21.03
CA GLN A 173 0.06 -15.41 -21.67
C GLN A 173 -0.29 -14.39 -22.77
N LYS A 174 0.45 -13.29 -22.81
CA LYS A 174 0.36 -12.24 -23.81
C LYS A 174 1.78 -11.83 -24.17
N ASP A 175 2.21 -12.25 -25.35
CA ASP A 175 3.61 -12.16 -25.79
C ASP A 175 4.54 -12.82 -24.74
N ASP A 176 5.58 -12.12 -24.31
CA ASP A 176 6.52 -12.59 -23.28
C ASP A 176 6.05 -12.30 -21.83
N LEU A 177 4.83 -11.80 -21.66
CA LEU A 177 4.25 -11.42 -20.37
C LEU A 177 3.02 -12.27 -20.04
N TRP A 178 2.57 -12.12 -18.80
CA TRP A 178 1.33 -12.71 -18.29
C TRP A 178 0.37 -11.61 -17.88
N GLN A 179 -0.82 -11.64 -18.46
CA GLN A 179 -1.88 -10.71 -18.12
C GLN A 179 -2.89 -11.37 -17.20
N ILE A 180 -3.13 -10.76 -16.03
CA ILE A 180 -4.19 -11.21 -15.13
C ILE A 180 -5.56 -10.95 -15.78
N SER A 181 -6.49 -11.89 -15.59
CA SER A 181 -7.79 -11.87 -16.27
C SER A 181 -8.62 -10.62 -15.98
N ASP A 182 -9.41 -10.19 -16.95
CA ASP A 182 -10.28 -9.02 -16.85
C ASP A 182 -11.26 -9.13 -15.67
N LYS A 183 -11.72 -10.37 -15.37
CA LYS A 183 -12.57 -10.66 -14.21
C LYS A 183 -11.89 -10.23 -12.91
N ILE A 184 -10.66 -10.70 -12.67
CA ILE A 184 -9.90 -10.33 -11.47
C ILE A 184 -9.56 -8.83 -11.48
N ARG A 185 -9.19 -8.25 -12.63
CA ARG A 185 -8.93 -6.81 -12.73
C ARG A 185 -10.14 -5.96 -12.34
N SER A 186 -11.34 -6.37 -12.75
CA SER A 186 -12.58 -5.65 -12.46
C SER A 186 -12.95 -5.62 -10.97
N MET A 187 -12.36 -6.50 -10.15
CA MET A 187 -12.61 -6.55 -8.70
C MET A 187 -11.82 -5.47 -7.92
N VAL A 188 -10.85 -4.81 -8.56
CA VAL A 188 -9.94 -3.86 -7.90
C VAL A 188 -10.07 -2.47 -8.52
N THR A 189 -10.31 -1.47 -7.67
CA THR A 189 -10.28 -0.06 -8.06
C THR A 189 -8.97 0.58 -7.63
N PHE A 190 -8.13 0.95 -8.61
CA PHE A 190 -6.87 1.65 -8.36
C PHE A 190 -7.05 3.17 -8.30
N ARG A 191 -6.47 3.82 -7.27
CA ARG A 191 -6.43 5.28 -7.11
C ARG A 191 -5.03 5.74 -6.68
N GLU A 192 -4.65 6.94 -7.09
CA GLU A 192 -3.46 7.59 -6.54
C GLU A 192 -3.79 8.13 -5.14
N HIS A 193 -2.90 7.90 -4.18
CA HIS A 193 -3.03 8.46 -2.84
C HIS A 193 -1.70 8.46 -2.09
N ASN A 194 -1.41 9.59 -1.46
CA ASN A 194 -0.32 9.75 -0.52
C ASN A 194 -0.80 9.48 0.91
N LEU A 195 -0.16 8.55 1.63
CA LEU A 195 -0.52 8.22 3.03
C LEU A 195 -0.32 9.38 4.02
N MET A 196 0.40 10.43 3.60
CA MET A 196 0.52 11.67 4.34
C MET A 196 -0.75 12.54 4.30
N GLU A 197 -1.69 12.22 3.43
CA GLU A 197 -2.96 12.94 3.25
C GLU A 197 -4.13 12.20 3.91
N GLN A 198 -5.24 12.91 4.12
CA GLN A 198 -6.44 12.31 4.70
C GLN A 198 -7.14 11.40 3.67
N PRO A 199 -7.42 10.12 3.97
CA PRO A 199 -8.05 9.19 3.02
C PRO A 199 -9.58 9.29 2.98
N THR A 200 -10.18 10.35 3.53
CA THR A 200 -11.64 10.46 3.73
C THR A 200 -12.44 10.41 2.42
N MET A 201 -11.83 10.81 1.30
CA MET A 201 -12.46 10.73 -0.02
C MET A 201 -12.80 9.30 -0.45
N PHE A 202 -12.17 8.28 0.14
CA PHE A 202 -12.43 6.87 -0.19
C PHE A 202 -13.51 6.24 0.69
N GLY A 203 -14.07 6.98 1.64
CA GLY A 203 -15.11 6.51 2.56
C GLY A 203 -14.57 5.64 3.69
N LYS A 204 -15.40 4.72 4.20
CA LYS A 204 -15.06 3.83 5.31
C LYS A 204 -14.68 2.41 4.84
N PHE A 205 -13.79 1.75 5.57
CA PHE A 205 -13.29 0.41 5.26
C PHE A 205 -13.48 -0.57 6.42
N ASP A 206 -13.75 -1.82 6.08
CA ASP A 206 -13.83 -2.93 7.03
C ASP A 206 -12.47 -3.60 7.24
N VAL A 207 -11.61 -3.56 6.21
CA VAL A 207 -10.25 -4.06 6.31
C VAL A 207 -9.29 -3.07 5.66
N VAL A 208 -8.18 -2.78 6.33
CA VAL A 208 -7.07 -2.00 5.77
C VAL A 208 -5.80 -2.83 5.79
N PHE A 209 -5.22 -3.04 4.63
CA PHE A 209 -3.87 -3.53 4.43
C PHE A 209 -2.94 -2.33 4.28
N ILE A 210 -1.93 -2.21 5.14
CA ILE A 210 -0.87 -1.20 5.02
C ILE A 210 0.47 -1.87 5.34
N ARG A 211 0.95 -2.67 4.39
CA ARG A 211 2.02 -3.63 4.60
C ARG A 211 3.30 -3.22 3.90
N ASN A 212 4.41 -3.42 4.60
CA ASN A 212 5.77 -3.19 4.11
C ASN A 212 6.02 -1.75 3.63
N VAL A 213 5.31 -0.77 4.19
CA VAL A 213 5.43 0.65 3.82
C VAL A 213 5.79 1.53 5.01
N LEU A 214 5.29 1.22 6.21
CA LEU A 214 5.60 1.98 7.43
C LEU A 214 7.09 1.91 7.76
N ILE A 215 7.79 0.86 7.33
CA ILE A 215 9.25 0.71 7.48
C ILE A 215 10.05 1.84 6.82
N TYR A 216 9.47 2.60 5.89
CA TYR A 216 10.12 3.75 5.24
C TYR A 216 9.89 5.06 5.97
N PHE A 217 9.08 5.08 7.04
CA PHE A 217 8.69 6.27 7.77
C PHE A 217 9.40 6.36 9.12
N ASP A 218 9.63 7.59 9.58
CA ASP A 218 10.04 7.84 10.96
C ASP A 218 8.88 7.60 11.95
N GLN A 219 9.18 7.57 13.25
CA GLN A 219 8.18 7.27 14.27
C GLN A 219 6.99 8.25 14.26
N PRO A 220 7.19 9.59 14.23
CA PRO A 220 6.08 10.54 14.15
C PRO A 220 5.21 10.32 12.91
N THR A 221 5.81 10.04 11.76
CA THR A 221 5.08 9.80 10.51
C THR A 221 4.26 8.53 10.58
N LYS A 222 4.82 7.42 11.11
CA LYS A 222 4.08 6.18 11.35
C LYS A 222 2.83 6.43 12.20
N THR A 223 2.97 7.17 13.30
CA THR A 223 1.84 7.54 14.16
C THR A 223 0.79 8.29 13.37
N GLN A 224 1.17 9.36 12.65
CA GLN A 224 0.22 10.15 11.87
C GLN A 224 -0.53 9.31 10.82
N VAL A 225 0.19 8.46 10.09
CA VAL A 225 -0.42 7.57 9.08
C VAL A 225 -1.45 6.65 9.72
N LEU A 226 -1.12 6.00 10.85
CA LEU A 226 -2.06 5.12 11.54
C LEU A 226 -3.27 5.87 12.13
N GLU A 227 -3.08 7.09 12.65
CA GLU A 227 -4.20 7.94 13.09
C GLU A 227 -5.13 8.31 11.93
N ARG A 228 -4.59 8.61 10.73
CA ARG A 228 -5.41 8.86 9.53
C ARG A 228 -6.16 7.61 9.09
N VAL A 229 -5.50 6.45 9.08
CA VAL A 229 -6.14 5.15 8.78
C VAL A 229 -7.30 4.88 9.75
N ALA A 230 -7.12 5.15 11.05
CA ALA A 230 -8.18 5.02 12.04
C ALA A 230 -9.42 5.88 11.72
N THR A 231 -9.26 7.04 11.08
CA THR A 231 -10.40 7.90 10.72
C THR A 231 -11.29 7.30 9.64
N VAL A 232 -10.80 6.32 8.86
CA VAL A 232 -11.56 5.68 7.77
C VAL A 232 -11.88 4.22 8.05
N MET A 233 -11.49 3.65 9.18
CA MET A 233 -11.88 2.29 9.53
C MET A 233 -13.23 2.24 10.23
N ASN A 234 -14.01 1.19 9.94
CA ASN A 234 -15.22 0.86 10.69
C ASN A 234 -14.85 0.30 12.08
N PRO A 235 -15.67 0.52 13.13
CA PRO A 235 -15.33 0.12 14.50
C PRO A 235 -15.00 -1.37 14.71
N GLN A 236 -15.61 -2.25 13.91
CA GLN A 236 -15.37 -3.70 13.93
C GLN A 236 -14.44 -4.16 12.78
N GLY A 237 -13.64 -3.23 12.26
CA GLY A 237 -12.72 -3.48 11.16
C GLY A 237 -11.37 -4.01 11.60
N TYR A 238 -10.62 -4.52 10.63
CA TYR A 238 -9.31 -5.12 10.82
C TYR A 238 -8.22 -4.33 10.12
N LEU A 239 -7.06 -4.24 10.74
CA LEU A 239 -5.84 -3.66 10.19
C LEU A 239 -4.80 -4.78 10.05
N LEU A 240 -4.19 -4.90 8.86
CA LEU A 240 -3.11 -5.84 8.60
C LEU A 240 -1.82 -5.09 8.28
N LEU A 241 -0.76 -5.42 9.02
CA LEU A 241 0.58 -4.88 8.83
C LEU A 241 1.54 -5.96 8.30
N GLY A 242 2.67 -5.55 7.75
CA GLY A 242 3.75 -6.44 7.33
C GLY A 242 4.47 -7.06 8.53
N ALA A 243 5.20 -8.15 8.29
CA ALA A 243 5.83 -8.95 9.36
C ALA A 243 6.82 -8.17 10.26
N ALA A 244 7.43 -7.10 9.73
CA ALA A 244 8.39 -6.24 10.43
C ALA A 244 7.74 -4.97 11.03
N GLU A 245 6.42 -4.83 10.97
CA GLU A 245 5.68 -3.65 11.38
C GLU A 245 4.83 -3.94 12.62
N THR A 246 4.56 -2.92 13.43
CA THR A 246 3.78 -3.05 14.66
C THR A 246 3.08 -1.74 15.01
N VAL A 247 1.96 -1.84 15.74
CA VAL A 247 1.28 -0.67 16.35
C VAL A 247 1.84 -0.33 17.73
N ILE A 248 2.55 -1.26 18.37
CA ILE A 248 3.07 -1.12 19.73
C ILE A 248 4.11 0.00 19.76
N GLY A 249 3.91 0.97 20.65
CA GLY A 249 4.76 2.16 20.75
C GLY A 249 4.55 3.19 19.63
N VAL A 250 3.65 2.92 18.67
CA VAL A 250 3.34 3.81 17.54
C VAL A 250 2.00 4.53 17.73
N THR A 251 0.95 3.81 18.11
CA THR A 251 -0.39 4.39 18.33
C THR A 251 -1.14 3.61 19.41
N LYS A 252 -2.11 4.28 20.06
CA LYS A 252 -3.06 3.67 21.00
C LYS A 252 -4.41 3.33 20.37
N LYS A 253 -4.65 3.72 19.11
CA LYS A 253 -5.93 3.47 18.41
C LYS A 253 -6.14 2.00 18.11
N PHE A 254 -5.06 1.27 17.86
CA PHE A 254 -5.09 -0.13 17.48
C PHE A 254 -4.40 -1.00 18.52
N GLN A 255 -4.89 -2.23 18.65
CA GLN A 255 -4.27 -3.26 19.46
C GLN A 255 -4.15 -4.55 18.64
N ALA A 256 -3.11 -5.33 18.90
CA ALA A 256 -2.97 -6.65 18.31
C ALA A 256 -4.08 -7.57 18.80
N MET A 257 -4.63 -8.38 17.91
CA MET A 257 -5.55 -9.45 18.31
C MET A 257 -4.77 -10.57 18.98
N LYS A 258 -5.25 -11.01 20.15
CA LYS A 258 -4.65 -12.14 20.87
C LYS A 258 -4.58 -13.36 19.95
N GLU A 259 -3.43 -14.03 19.93
CA GLU A 259 -3.18 -15.26 19.15
C GLU A 259 -3.34 -15.12 17.62
N ARG A 260 -3.38 -13.89 17.09
CA ARG A 260 -3.51 -13.61 15.66
C ARG A 260 -2.46 -12.58 15.25
N ARG A 261 -1.20 -13.00 15.24
CA ARG A 261 -0.04 -12.13 14.93
C ARG A 261 -0.20 -11.49 13.55
N GLY A 262 -0.06 -10.17 13.48
CA GLY A 262 -0.20 -9.39 12.25
C GLY A 262 -1.63 -8.89 11.97
N LEU A 263 -2.62 -9.31 12.77
CA LEU A 263 -3.98 -8.78 12.74
C LEU A 263 -4.20 -7.83 13.91
N TYR A 264 -4.72 -6.65 13.60
CA TYR A 264 -4.98 -5.59 14.56
C TYR A 264 -6.45 -5.15 14.47
N GLN A 265 -6.98 -4.66 15.57
CA GLN A 265 -8.33 -4.11 15.67
C GLN A 265 -8.30 -2.81 16.47
N PHE A 266 -9.40 -2.05 16.49
CA PHE A 266 -9.51 -0.91 17.38
C PHE A 266 -9.32 -1.31 18.84
N SER A 267 -8.59 -0.48 19.60
CA SER A 267 -8.43 -0.66 21.03
C SER A 267 -9.75 -0.39 21.75
N SER A 268 -10.06 -1.20 22.76
CA SER A 268 -11.23 -1.00 23.63
C SER A 268 -11.21 0.38 24.30
N ASP A 269 -10.02 0.90 24.61
CA ASP A 269 -9.86 2.19 25.29
C ASP A 269 -9.98 3.37 24.31
N GLY A 270 -9.80 3.12 23.01
CA GLY A 270 -9.91 4.12 21.94
C GLY A 270 -11.35 4.41 21.49
N ASN A 271 -12.30 3.53 21.84
CA ASN A 271 -13.72 3.64 21.47
C ASN A 271 -14.56 4.47 22.46
N ALA A 272 -14.00 4.84 23.62
CA ALA A 272 -14.71 5.53 24.69
C ALA A 272 -15.06 7.01 24.37
N ASN A 273 -14.48 7.61 23.33
CA ASN A 273 -14.72 9.02 22.96
C ASN A 273 -15.73 9.23 21.83
N GLY A 274 -16.41 8.16 21.34
CA GLY A 274 -17.38 8.24 20.24
C GLY A 274 -18.85 8.20 20.67
N GLY A 275 -19.15 8.12 21.97
CA GLY A 275 -20.49 7.83 22.47
C GLY A 275 -20.97 8.79 23.55
N ILE A 276 -21.02 10.10 23.27
CA ILE A 276 -21.95 10.97 23.99
C ILE A 276 -23.30 10.83 23.30
N ARG A 277 -24.19 10.07 23.94
CA ARG A 277 -25.62 10.01 23.63
C ARG A 277 -26.18 11.44 23.70
N ALA A 278 -26.74 11.91 22.60
CA ALA A 278 -27.75 12.95 22.66
C ALA A 278 -29.03 12.32 23.24
N ALA A 279 -29.44 12.82 24.40
CA ALA A 279 -30.80 12.69 24.89
C ALA A 279 -31.72 13.62 24.10
#